data_AF-A0A9W3FAZ6-F1
#
_entry.id   AF-A0A9W3FAZ6-F1
#
_cell.length_a   1.000
_cell.length_b   1.000
_cell.length_c   1.000
_cell.angle_alpha   90.00
_cell.angle_beta   90.00
_cell.angle_gamma   90.00
#
_symmetry.space_group_name_H-M   'P 1'
#
loop_
_entity.id
_entity.type
_entity.pdbx_description
1 polymer ?
#
loop_
_entity_poly.entity_id
_entity_poly.type
_entity_poly.pdbx_seq_one_letter_code
_entity_poly.pdbx_strand_id
1 'polypeptide(L)'
;MGRGSAQLIFNKIKSVEYTVCNKTVVIPCFVSNIEAKSISELYVKWKLKGENIFIFDGNQNQSSPSKNFTTASISSSDLLMGIASLKMDKHDAVVGNYTCEVTELSREGETIVELKYRIVSWFSPNENILTVVFPVLAILLFWGQFGIVTLQYKSSFTREKTIFLLVAGLMLTITVIVGAILFIPGEYSAKNACGLGLIVIPTAILILLQYCVFIIAIEMSSFTIAILILQGLGYVLSVVGLSLCVSECAPVHGPLLISGLGITALAELLGLVYLKCFASDHRTIQPPRKAVEEPLNAFKESKGMMNDE
;
A
#
# COMPACT_ATOMS: atom_id res chain seq x y z
N MET A 1 -43.59 -39.73 39.93
CA MET A 1 -43.55 -38.42 39.23
C MET A 1 -42.21 -38.31 38.52
N GLY A 2 -42.18 -38.59 37.22
CA GLY A 2 -40.96 -38.48 36.42
C GLY A 2 -40.64 -37.02 36.16
N ARG A 3 -39.60 -36.48 36.79
CA ARG A 3 -38.95 -35.24 36.35
C ARG A 3 -38.29 -35.55 35.00
N GLY A 4 -38.92 -35.17 33.90
CA GLY A 4 -38.25 -35.14 32.60
C GLY A 4 -37.05 -34.20 32.72
N SER A 5 -35.84 -34.73 32.51
CA SER A 5 -34.62 -33.92 32.45
C SER A 5 -34.75 -32.99 31.24
N ALA A 6 -35.06 -31.72 31.48
CA ALA A 6 -35.11 -30.72 30.44
C ALA A 6 -33.67 -30.43 29.99
N GLN A 7 -33.36 -30.69 28.72
CA GLN A 7 -32.05 -30.40 28.14
C GLN A 7 -31.87 -28.88 27.96
N LEU A 8 -30.62 -28.39 28.01
CA LEU A 8 -30.34 -27.01 27.65
C LEU A 8 -30.51 -26.81 26.14
N ILE A 9 -31.17 -25.72 25.76
CA ILE A 9 -31.47 -25.33 24.39
C ILE A 9 -30.53 -24.21 23.98
N PHE A 10 -29.90 -24.37 22.82
CA PHE A 10 -28.93 -23.42 22.29
C PHE A 10 -29.46 -22.71 21.06
N ASN A 11 -29.14 -21.42 20.93
CA ASN A 11 -29.29 -20.73 19.65
C ASN A 11 -28.16 -21.18 18.71
N LYS A 12 -28.53 -21.94 17.67
CA LYS A 12 -27.57 -22.60 16.79
C LYS A 12 -26.97 -21.60 15.79
N ILE A 13 -25.66 -21.39 15.90
CA ILE A 13 -24.87 -20.62 14.94
C ILE A 13 -23.99 -21.61 14.18
N LYS A 14 -24.12 -21.66 12.86
CA LYS A 14 -23.41 -22.66 12.04
C LYS A 14 -21.91 -22.41 12.00
N SER A 15 -21.50 -21.17 11.75
CA SER A 15 -20.10 -20.82 11.59
C SER A 15 -19.85 -19.35 11.88
N VAL A 16 -18.60 -19.05 12.23
CA VAL A 16 -18.09 -17.68 12.38
C VAL A 16 -16.80 -17.54 11.59
N GLU A 17 -16.63 -16.39 10.97
CA GLU A 17 -15.45 -16.07 10.16
C GLU A 17 -14.57 -15.04 10.86
N TYR A 18 -13.26 -15.21 10.73
CA TYR A 18 -12.28 -14.20 11.09
C TYR A 18 -11.25 -14.02 9.97
N THR A 19 -10.57 -12.88 9.98
CA THR A 19 -9.61 -12.47 8.96
C THR A 19 -8.26 -12.12 9.60
N VAL A 20 -7.24 -11.84 8.78
CA VAL A 20 -5.93 -11.38 9.25
C VAL A 20 -6.02 -10.15 10.17
N CYS A 21 -7.05 -9.33 10.00
CA CYS A 21 -7.26 -8.08 10.73
C CYS A 21 -7.89 -8.24 12.11
N ASN A 22 -8.51 -9.38 12.41
CA ASN A 22 -9.07 -9.64 13.73
C ASN A 22 -7.93 -9.80 14.75
N LYS A 23 -7.92 -8.98 15.81
CA LYS A 23 -6.98 -9.15 16.94
C LYS A 23 -7.43 -10.30 17.84
N THR A 24 -8.72 -10.36 18.11
CA THR A 24 -9.39 -11.37 18.92
C THR A 24 -10.50 -12.04 18.12
N VAL A 25 -10.76 -13.30 18.41
CA VAL A 25 -11.84 -14.09 17.85
C VAL A 25 -12.85 -14.38 18.94
N VAL A 26 -14.14 -14.29 18.61
CA VAL A 26 -15.24 -14.65 19.51
C VAL A 26 -16.06 -15.76 18.85
N ILE A 27 -16.13 -16.91 19.51
CA ILE A 27 -16.95 -18.04 19.09
C ILE A 27 -18.23 -18.02 19.94
N PRO A 28 -19.38 -17.71 19.32
CA PRO A 28 -20.61 -17.47 20.06
C PRO A 28 -21.20 -18.77 20.59
N CYS A 29 -21.71 -18.71 21.81
CA CYS A 29 -22.50 -19.78 22.41
C CYS A 29 -23.58 -19.16 23.29
N PHE A 30 -24.84 -19.43 22.96
CA PHE A 30 -26.00 -18.82 23.60
C PHE A 30 -26.99 -19.90 24.01
N VAL A 31 -27.29 -19.96 25.31
CA VAL A 31 -28.28 -20.84 25.93
C VAL A 31 -29.57 -20.04 26.14
N SER A 32 -30.69 -20.53 25.62
CA SER A 32 -31.96 -19.79 25.63
C SER A 32 -32.82 -20.03 26.87
N ASN A 33 -32.59 -21.10 27.62
CA ASN A 33 -33.40 -21.53 28.76
C ASN A 33 -32.58 -21.70 30.05
N ILE A 34 -31.62 -20.81 30.27
CA ILE A 34 -30.84 -20.76 31.52
C ILE A 34 -31.77 -20.37 32.69
N GLU A 35 -31.72 -21.10 33.80
CA GLU A 35 -32.50 -20.79 35.02
C GLU A 35 -31.61 -20.60 36.26
N ALA A 36 -30.29 -20.67 36.06
CA ALA A 36 -29.30 -20.57 37.11
C ALA A 36 -29.41 -19.25 37.87
N LYS A 37 -29.39 -19.31 39.19
CA LYS A 37 -29.41 -18.11 40.06
C LYS A 37 -28.02 -17.67 40.48
N SER A 38 -27.06 -18.58 40.38
CA SER A 38 -25.66 -18.36 40.74
C SER A 38 -24.76 -18.99 39.70
N ILE A 39 -23.62 -18.33 39.43
CA ILE A 39 -22.59 -18.85 38.53
C ILE A 39 -22.04 -20.19 39.05
N SER A 40 -22.10 -20.42 40.37
CA SER A 40 -21.69 -21.69 41.00
C SER A 40 -22.45 -22.92 40.52
N GLU A 41 -23.62 -22.73 39.90
CA GLU A 41 -24.45 -23.79 39.34
C GLU A 41 -24.06 -24.16 37.91
N LEU A 42 -23.13 -23.41 37.32
CA LEU A 42 -22.75 -23.51 35.91
C LEU A 42 -21.35 -24.11 35.73
N TYR A 43 -21.25 -24.94 34.70
CA TYR A 43 -19.99 -25.50 34.23
C TYR A 43 -19.95 -25.38 32.72
N VAL A 44 -18.83 -24.90 32.17
CA VAL A 44 -18.68 -24.70 30.73
C VAL A 44 -17.43 -25.40 30.23
N LYS A 45 -17.55 -26.15 29.14
CA LYS A 45 -16.41 -26.72 28.42
C LYS A 45 -16.46 -26.28 26.97
N TRP A 46 -15.31 -25.87 26.47
CA TRP A 46 -15.09 -25.73 25.05
C TRP A 46 -14.14 -26.81 24.57
N LYS A 47 -14.55 -27.49 23.49
CA LYS A 47 -13.78 -28.58 22.89
C LYS A 47 -13.43 -28.25 21.45
N LEU A 48 -12.24 -28.67 21.04
CA LEU A 48 -11.82 -28.68 19.65
C LEU A 48 -11.33 -30.10 19.31
N LYS A 49 -11.88 -30.71 18.26
CA LYS A 49 -11.57 -32.10 17.87
C LYS A 49 -11.77 -33.12 19.02
N GLY A 50 -12.72 -32.84 19.92
CA GLY A 50 -13.03 -33.69 21.08
C GLY A 50 -12.18 -33.44 22.33
N GLU A 51 -11.11 -32.64 22.25
CA GLU A 51 -10.26 -32.29 23.40
C GLU A 51 -10.73 -31.00 24.06
N ASN A 52 -10.74 -30.95 25.39
CA ASN A 52 -11.09 -29.74 26.15
C ASN A 52 -9.97 -28.69 25.98
N ILE A 53 -10.28 -27.59 25.32
CA ILE A 53 -9.34 -26.47 25.13
C ILE A 53 -9.50 -25.39 26.19
N PHE A 54 -10.69 -25.29 26.78
CA PHE A 54 -11.02 -24.34 27.84
C PHE A 54 -12.13 -24.92 28.72
N ILE A 55 -12.00 -24.73 30.03
CA ILE A 55 -12.98 -25.13 31.03
C ILE A 55 -13.24 -23.96 31.97
N PHE A 56 -14.49 -23.74 32.34
CA PHE A 56 -14.87 -22.87 33.45
C PHE A 56 -15.67 -23.65 34.48
N ASP A 57 -15.17 -23.66 35.71
CA ASP A 57 -15.84 -24.25 36.86
C ASP A 57 -16.44 -23.11 37.69
N GLY A 58 -17.77 -22.98 37.66
CA GLY A 58 -18.48 -21.95 38.40
C GLY A 58 -18.39 -22.11 39.91
N ASN A 59 -18.28 -23.34 40.43
CA ASN A 59 -18.19 -23.59 41.88
C ASN A 59 -16.88 -23.03 42.46
N GLN A 60 -15.79 -23.13 41.69
CA GLN A 60 -14.49 -22.56 42.04
C GLN A 60 -14.30 -21.13 41.49
N ASN A 61 -15.25 -20.67 40.67
CA ASN A 61 -15.15 -19.45 39.86
C ASN A 61 -13.79 -19.36 39.14
N GLN A 62 -13.37 -20.46 38.51
CA GLN A 62 -12.03 -20.61 37.94
C GLN A 62 -12.10 -21.00 36.46
N SER A 63 -11.34 -20.27 35.65
CA SER A 63 -11.07 -20.62 34.25
C SER A 63 -9.79 -21.42 34.13
N SER A 64 -9.84 -22.50 33.38
CA SER A 64 -8.71 -23.40 33.09
C SER A 64 -8.53 -23.52 31.58
N PRO A 65 -7.80 -22.59 30.94
CA PRO A 65 -7.37 -22.74 29.55
C PRO A 65 -6.31 -23.84 29.42
N SER A 66 -6.33 -24.55 28.29
CA SER A 66 -5.28 -25.53 27.97
C SER A 66 -3.98 -24.84 27.52
N LYS A 67 -2.86 -25.58 27.54
CA LYS A 67 -1.51 -25.04 27.24
C LYS A 67 -1.38 -24.37 25.87
N ASN A 68 -2.17 -24.80 24.88
CA ASN A 68 -2.15 -24.27 23.51
C ASN A 68 -3.18 -23.17 23.28
N PHE A 69 -3.98 -22.81 24.29
CA PHE A 69 -5.08 -21.85 24.21
C PHE A 69 -5.05 -20.91 25.43
N THR A 70 -3.86 -20.38 25.74
CA THR A 70 -3.61 -19.62 26.97
C THR A 70 -4.42 -18.32 27.10
N THR A 71 -4.82 -17.74 25.96
CA THR A 71 -5.63 -16.50 25.91
C THR A 71 -7.14 -16.76 25.90
N ALA A 72 -7.55 -18.04 25.88
CA ALA A 72 -8.96 -18.41 25.89
C ALA A 72 -9.62 -18.00 27.21
N SER A 73 -10.73 -17.28 27.09
CA SER A 73 -11.49 -16.73 28.20
C SER A 73 -12.97 -16.64 27.87
N ILE A 74 -13.80 -16.54 28.90
CA ILE A 74 -15.23 -16.26 28.81
C ILE A 74 -15.58 -15.15 29.79
N SER A 75 -16.69 -14.46 29.55
CA SER A 75 -17.22 -13.47 30.47
C SER A 75 -18.11 -14.16 31.52
N SER A 76 -17.61 -14.30 32.75
CA SER A 76 -18.34 -15.03 33.80
C SER A 76 -19.65 -14.34 34.21
N SER A 77 -19.73 -13.00 34.13
CA SER A 77 -20.96 -12.24 34.38
C SER A 77 -22.06 -12.56 33.39
N ASP A 78 -21.70 -12.90 32.15
CA ASP A 78 -22.66 -13.04 31.05
C ASP A 78 -23.26 -14.47 31.01
N LEU A 79 -22.67 -15.40 31.76
CA LEU A 79 -23.14 -16.78 31.89
C LEU A 79 -24.56 -16.87 32.46
N LEU A 80 -24.91 -16.01 33.42
CA LEU A 80 -26.27 -15.93 33.98
C LEU A 80 -27.30 -15.43 32.95
N MET A 81 -26.84 -14.76 31.90
CA MET A 81 -27.67 -14.34 30.77
C MET A 81 -27.69 -15.40 29.65
N GLY A 82 -27.09 -16.57 29.88
CA GLY A 82 -26.98 -17.65 28.91
C GLY A 82 -25.87 -17.46 27.87
N ILE A 83 -24.95 -16.51 28.08
CA ILE A 83 -23.87 -16.22 27.12
C ILE A 83 -22.59 -16.94 27.57
N ALA A 84 -22.24 -18.03 26.88
CA ALA A 84 -21.04 -18.84 27.12
C ALA A 84 -19.99 -18.69 25.99
N SER A 85 -19.97 -17.53 25.33
CA SER A 85 -19.13 -17.27 24.16
C SER A 85 -17.64 -17.29 24.51
N LEU A 86 -16.84 -18.01 23.72
CA LEU A 86 -15.40 -18.13 23.88
C LEU A 86 -14.69 -16.97 23.20
N LYS A 87 -13.83 -16.27 23.93
CA LYS A 87 -12.95 -15.23 23.42
C LYS A 87 -11.50 -15.69 23.50
N MET A 88 -10.75 -15.53 22.42
CA MET A 88 -9.31 -15.81 22.41
C MET A 88 -8.59 -14.86 21.45
N ASP A 89 -7.28 -14.72 21.61
CA ASP A 89 -6.47 -13.98 20.65
C ASP A 89 -6.32 -14.77 19.34
N LYS A 90 -6.07 -14.05 18.24
CA LYS A 90 -5.94 -14.67 16.91
C LYS A 90 -4.89 -15.79 16.87
N HIS A 91 -3.80 -15.67 17.62
CA HIS A 91 -2.71 -16.66 17.58
C HIS A 91 -3.09 -18.01 18.20
N ASP A 92 -4.08 -18.04 19.11
CA ASP A 92 -4.64 -19.26 19.68
C ASP A 92 -5.84 -19.78 18.87
N ALA A 93 -6.36 -18.99 17.93
CA ALA A 93 -7.55 -19.33 17.15
C ALA A 93 -7.25 -20.33 16.02
N VAL A 94 -7.56 -21.61 16.26
CA VAL A 94 -7.37 -22.69 15.28
C VAL A 94 -8.65 -22.92 14.46
N VAL A 95 -8.55 -22.99 13.13
CA VAL A 95 -9.69 -23.28 12.25
C VAL A 95 -10.24 -24.68 12.53
N GLY A 96 -11.57 -24.81 12.65
CA GLY A 96 -12.22 -26.10 12.87
C GLY A 96 -13.56 -26.02 13.60
N ASN A 97 -14.09 -27.18 13.99
CA ASN A 97 -15.35 -27.30 14.70
C ASN A 97 -15.13 -27.23 16.21
N TYR A 98 -15.71 -26.20 16.83
CA TYR A 98 -15.70 -26.01 18.27
C TYR A 98 -17.02 -26.47 18.86
N THR A 99 -16.97 -27.25 19.93
CA THR A 99 -18.15 -27.66 20.68
C THR A 99 -18.21 -26.86 21.98
N CYS A 100 -19.30 -26.14 22.18
CA CYS A 100 -19.64 -25.52 23.45
C CYS A 100 -20.56 -26.48 24.22
N GLU A 101 -20.13 -26.95 25.38
CA GLU A 101 -20.91 -27.75 26.31
C GLU A 101 -21.17 -26.91 27.57
N VAL A 102 -22.45 -26.76 27.93
CA VAL A 102 -22.85 -26.06 29.17
C VAL A 102 -23.61 -27.05 30.02
N THR A 103 -23.32 -27.03 31.32
CA THR A 103 -24.03 -27.79 32.34
C THR A 103 -24.55 -26.82 33.39
N GLU A 104 -25.83 -26.97 33.72
CA GLU A 104 -26.52 -26.26 34.80
C GLU A 104 -27.10 -27.31 35.75
N LEU A 105 -26.46 -27.50 36.91
CA LEU A 105 -26.80 -28.57 37.86
C LEU A 105 -26.83 -29.95 37.16
N SER A 106 -28.02 -30.48 36.87
CA SER A 106 -28.24 -31.75 36.18
C SER A 106 -28.68 -31.60 34.72
N ARG A 107 -28.91 -30.38 34.24
CA ARG A 107 -29.26 -30.08 32.85
C ARG A 107 -27.98 -29.86 32.07
N GLU A 108 -27.86 -30.50 30.92
CA GLU A 108 -26.70 -30.34 30.05
C GLU A 108 -27.16 -30.10 28.62
N GLY A 109 -26.26 -29.56 27.81
CA GLY A 109 -26.43 -29.56 26.37
C GLY A 109 -25.20 -29.01 25.69
N GLU A 110 -25.15 -29.20 24.38
CA GLU A 110 -24.04 -28.75 23.56
C GLU A 110 -24.49 -28.17 22.23
N THR A 111 -23.65 -27.30 21.67
CA THR A 111 -23.77 -26.81 20.30
C THR A 111 -22.40 -26.77 19.64
N ILE A 112 -22.38 -26.93 18.32
CA ILE A 112 -21.16 -26.90 17.51
C ILE A 112 -21.17 -25.63 16.67
N VAL A 113 -20.03 -24.94 16.63
CA VAL A 113 -19.80 -23.76 15.80
C VAL A 113 -18.49 -23.96 15.03
N GLU A 114 -18.55 -23.82 13.71
CA GLU A 114 -17.37 -23.91 12.84
C GLU A 114 -16.65 -22.55 12.78
N LEU A 115 -15.38 -22.50 13.20
CA LEU A 115 -14.53 -21.31 13.03
C LEU A 115 -13.80 -21.38 11.69
N LYS A 116 -14.04 -20.41 10.82
CA LYS A 116 -13.46 -20.29 9.48
C LYS A 116 -12.50 -19.12 9.39
N TYR A 117 -11.37 -19.33 8.71
CA TYR A 117 -10.52 -18.24 8.29
C TYR A 117 -10.93 -17.78 6.89
N ARG A 118 -11.28 -16.50 6.75
CA ARG A 118 -11.62 -15.90 5.46
C ARG A 118 -10.45 -15.08 4.95
N ILE A 119 -9.97 -15.45 3.76
CA ILE A 119 -8.93 -14.70 3.07
C ILE A 119 -9.53 -13.43 2.49
N VAL A 120 -8.97 -12.27 2.87
CA VAL A 120 -9.40 -10.96 2.37
C VAL A 120 -8.20 -10.24 1.79
N SER A 121 -8.31 -9.87 0.50
CA SER A 121 -7.29 -9.07 -0.17
C SER A 121 -7.17 -7.70 0.48
N TRP A 122 -5.93 -7.24 0.68
CA TRP A 122 -5.65 -5.94 1.25
C TRP A 122 -6.16 -4.83 0.33
N PHE A 123 -5.75 -4.84 -0.95
CA PHE A 123 -6.30 -4.00 -2.01
C PHE A 123 -7.13 -4.83 -2.99
N SER A 124 -8.11 -4.18 -3.63
CA SER A 124 -8.80 -4.81 -4.76
C SER A 124 -7.83 -5.05 -5.94
N PRO A 125 -8.15 -6.00 -6.84
CA PRO A 125 -7.29 -6.27 -8.01
C PRO A 125 -6.98 -5.01 -8.84
N ASN A 126 -7.98 -4.15 -9.05
CA ASN A 126 -7.83 -2.91 -9.82
C ASN A 126 -6.90 -1.93 -9.10
N GLU A 127 -7.05 -1.78 -7.79
CA GLU A 127 -6.19 -0.90 -6.98
C GLU A 127 -4.74 -1.39 -6.95
N ASN A 128 -4.51 -2.70 -6.85
CA ASN A 128 -3.18 -3.29 -6.94
C ASN A 128 -2.51 -2.96 -8.27
N ILE A 129 -3.23 -3.13 -9.38
CA ILE A 129 -2.71 -2.84 -10.72
C ILE A 129 -2.36 -1.36 -10.84
N LEU A 130 -3.26 -0.45 -10.44
CA LEU A 130 -3.01 1.00 -10.53
C LEU A 130 -1.84 1.45 -9.66
N THR A 131 -1.70 0.87 -8.48
CA THR A 131 -0.58 1.16 -7.54
C THR A 131 0.78 0.84 -8.17
N VAL A 132 0.87 -0.19 -9.01
CA VAL A 132 2.12 -0.56 -9.70
C VAL A 132 2.28 0.20 -11.02
N VAL A 133 1.20 0.37 -11.78
CA VAL A 133 1.26 0.97 -13.13
C VAL A 133 1.62 2.45 -13.08
N PHE A 134 1.07 3.24 -12.14
CA PHE A 134 1.35 4.68 -12.10
C PHE A 134 2.83 5.02 -11.84
N PRO A 135 3.52 4.43 -10.84
CA PRO A 135 4.95 4.63 -10.64
C PRO A 135 5.80 4.18 -11.83
N VAL A 136 5.46 3.03 -12.44
CA VAL A 136 6.18 2.53 -13.63
C VAL A 136 6.02 3.51 -14.79
N LEU A 137 4.80 4.00 -15.02
CA LEU A 137 4.53 5.01 -16.04
C LEU A 137 5.31 6.31 -15.78
N ALA A 138 5.32 6.81 -14.53
CA ALA A 138 6.07 8.01 -14.16
C ALA A 138 7.58 7.85 -14.45
N ILE A 139 8.16 6.69 -14.12
CA ILE A 139 9.56 6.36 -14.42
C ILE A 139 9.82 6.33 -15.93
N LEU A 140 8.93 5.71 -16.73
CA LEU A 140 9.08 5.68 -18.18
C LEU A 140 9.02 7.09 -18.78
N LEU A 141 8.14 7.94 -18.27
CA LEU A 141 8.02 9.34 -18.69
C LEU A 141 9.30 10.13 -18.34
N PHE A 142 9.86 9.94 -17.14
CA PHE A 142 11.15 10.52 -16.76
C PHE A 142 12.27 10.08 -17.72
N TRP A 143 12.37 8.79 -18.06
CA TRP A 143 13.36 8.30 -19.03
C TRP A 143 13.16 8.93 -20.43
N GLY A 144 11.91 9.15 -20.84
CA GLY A 144 11.58 9.89 -22.04
C GLY A 144 12.11 11.32 -22.03
N GLN A 145 11.92 12.03 -20.90
CA GLN A 145 12.44 13.39 -20.73
C GLN A 145 13.96 13.43 -20.77
N PHE A 146 14.61 12.52 -20.04
CA PHE A 146 16.06 12.35 -20.06
C PHE A 146 16.60 12.09 -21.48
N GLY A 147 15.90 11.27 -22.27
CA GLY A 147 16.23 11.01 -23.67
C GLY A 147 16.18 12.28 -24.54
N ILE A 148 15.17 13.13 -24.37
CA ILE A 148 15.08 14.40 -25.12
C ILE A 148 16.22 15.34 -24.73
N VAL A 149 16.47 15.51 -23.43
CA VAL A 149 17.55 16.39 -22.91
C VAL A 149 18.91 15.95 -23.45
N THR A 150 19.23 14.66 -23.39
CA THR A 150 20.53 14.13 -23.83
C THR A 150 20.73 14.23 -25.35
N LEU A 151 19.68 14.05 -26.15
CA LEU A 151 19.77 14.14 -27.62
C LEU A 151 19.92 15.59 -28.12
N GLN A 152 19.24 16.55 -27.49
CA GLN A 152 19.20 17.92 -27.99
C GLN A 152 20.30 18.83 -27.42
N TYR A 153 20.73 18.60 -26.18
CA TYR A 153 21.68 19.48 -25.49
C TYR A 153 23.10 18.87 -25.43
N LYS A 154 23.44 18.02 -26.41
CA LYS A 154 24.69 17.24 -26.53
C LYS A 154 25.99 18.08 -26.45
N SER A 155 25.93 19.41 -26.54
CA SER A 155 27.09 20.30 -26.64
C SER A 155 27.30 21.28 -25.47
N SER A 156 26.35 21.48 -24.55
CA SER A 156 26.41 22.61 -23.59
C SER A 156 26.57 22.22 -22.12
N PHE A 157 26.74 20.92 -21.83
CA PHE A 157 26.37 20.38 -20.52
C PHE A 157 27.55 19.89 -19.66
N THR A 158 27.51 20.18 -18.35
CA THR A 158 28.44 19.60 -17.35
C THR A 158 28.16 18.12 -17.15
N ARG A 159 28.97 17.25 -17.77
CA ARG A 159 28.96 15.78 -17.69
C ARG A 159 28.47 15.20 -16.34
N GLU A 160 28.84 15.83 -15.22
CA GLU A 160 28.43 15.49 -13.85
C GLU A 160 26.91 15.44 -13.63
N LYS A 161 26.14 16.45 -14.04
CA LYS A 161 24.68 16.52 -13.78
C LYS A 161 23.89 15.44 -14.57
N THR A 162 24.41 14.98 -15.71
CA THR A 162 23.80 13.93 -16.56
C THR A 162 24.09 12.58 -15.93
N ILE A 163 25.32 12.40 -15.44
CA ILE A 163 25.68 11.21 -14.66
C ILE A 163 24.77 11.12 -13.43
N PHE A 164 24.54 12.22 -12.73
CA PHE A 164 23.62 12.26 -11.58
C PHE A 164 22.20 11.82 -11.97
N LEU A 165 21.60 12.42 -13.01
CA LEU A 165 20.27 12.02 -13.49
C LEU A 165 20.18 10.54 -13.86
N LEU A 166 21.21 10.02 -14.54
CA LEU A 166 21.28 8.61 -14.94
C LEU A 166 21.36 7.67 -13.73
N VAL A 167 22.27 7.96 -12.79
CA VAL A 167 22.48 7.12 -11.59
C VAL A 167 21.26 7.16 -10.68
N ALA A 168 20.73 8.34 -10.37
CA ALA A 168 19.54 8.48 -9.53
C ALA A 168 18.30 7.87 -10.20
N GLY A 169 18.15 8.02 -11.52
CA GLY A 169 17.10 7.37 -12.30
C GLY A 169 17.18 5.85 -12.26
N LEU A 170 18.38 5.28 -12.44
CA LEU A 170 18.59 3.82 -12.33
C LEU A 170 18.30 3.31 -10.92
N MET A 171 18.80 3.99 -9.88
CA MET A 171 18.55 3.59 -8.49
C MET A 171 17.06 3.62 -8.16
N LEU A 172 16.34 4.63 -8.63
CA LEU A 172 14.89 4.70 -8.50
C LEU A 172 14.20 3.53 -9.19
N THR A 173 14.57 3.21 -10.44
CA THR A 173 13.95 2.09 -11.19
C THR A 173 14.14 0.76 -10.48
N ILE A 174 15.35 0.47 -10.00
CA ILE A 174 15.66 -0.77 -9.28
C ILE A 174 14.81 -0.84 -8.01
N THR A 175 14.74 0.26 -7.25
CA THR A 175 13.98 0.30 -5.99
C THR A 175 12.49 0.05 -6.22
N VAL A 176 11.89 0.69 -7.22
CA VAL A 176 10.47 0.51 -7.55
C VAL A 176 10.18 -0.89 -8.11
N ILE A 177 11.08 -1.49 -8.89
CA ILE A 177 10.96 -2.87 -9.37
C ILE A 177 10.97 -3.85 -8.17
N VAL A 178 11.92 -3.68 -7.24
CA VAL A 178 11.96 -4.49 -6.01
C VAL A 178 10.68 -4.30 -5.19
N GLY A 179 10.20 -3.05 -5.07
CA GLY A 179 8.92 -2.75 -4.42
C GLY A 179 7.74 -3.47 -5.05
N ALA A 180 7.64 -3.47 -6.39
CA ALA A 180 6.58 -4.16 -7.14
C ALA A 180 6.64 -5.69 -6.97
N ILE A 181 7.84 -6.28 -6.92
CA ILE A 181 8.01 -7.73 -6.68
C ILE A 181 7.60 -8.10 -5.24
N LEU A 182 7.87 -7.23 -4.27
CA LEU A 182 7.48 -7.45 -2.88
C LEU A 182 5.98 -7.22 -2.65
N PHE A 183 5.37 -6.32 -3.42
CA PHE A 183 3.94 -6.01 -3.40
C PHE A 183 3.13 -7.07 -4.15
N ILE A 184 3.01 -8.26 -3.55
CA ILE A 184 2.23 -9.37 -4.13
C ILE A 184 0.75 -9.18 -3.77
N PRO A 185 -0.18 -9.24 -4.76
CA PRO A 185 -1.61 -9.21 -4.48
C PRO A 185 -2.00 -10.30 -3.48
N GLY A 186 -2.59 -9.90 -2.36
CA GLY A 186 -2.96 -10.83 -1.29
C GLY A 186 -3.35 -10.12 -0.01
N GLU A 187 -3.27 -10.84 1.11
CA GLU A 187 -3.60 -10.32 2.42
C GLU A 187 -2.60 -9.26 2.90
N TYR A 188 -2.99 -8.52 3.93
CA TYR A 188 -2.08 -7.62 4.62
C TYR A 188 -0.92 -8.42 5.24
N SER A 189 0.31 -8.01 4.93
CA SER A 189 1.54 -8.61 5.45
C SER A 189 2.64 -7.56 5.51
N ALA A 190 3.58 -7.73 6.44
CA ALA A 190 4.76 -6.86 6.55
C ALA A 190 5.55 -6.79 5.23
N LYS A 191 5.60 -7.90 4.47
CA LYS A 191 6.22 -7.94 3.15
C LYS A 191 5.52 -7.00 2.16
N ASN A 192 4.18 -7.07 2.10
CA ASN A 192 3.37 -6.27 1.18
C ASN A 192 3.43 -4.79 1.57
N ALA A 193 3.39 -4.46 2.87
CA ALA A 193 3.53 -3.10 3.36
C ALA A 193 4.90 -2.49 3.04
N CYS A 194 5.97 -3.29 3.18
CA CYS A 194 7.32 -2.87 2.78
C CYS A 194 7.42 -2.63 1.26
N GLY A 195 6.85 -3.53 0.44
CA GLY A 195 6.78 -3.36 -1.01
C GLY A 195 6.07 -2.06 -1.42
N LEU A 196 4.93 -1.77 -0.80
CA LEU A 196 4.19 -0.52 -1.01
C LEU A 196 5.01 0.72 -0.61
N GLY A 197 5.74 0.66 0.51
CA GLY A 197 6.65 1.72 0.94
C GLY A 197 7.80 1.96 -0.04
N LEU A 198 8.40 0.90 -0.59
CA LEU A 198 9.45 0.96 -1.62
C LEU A 198 8.95 1.47 -2.97
N ILE A 199 7.64 1.38 -3.23
CA ILE A 199 7.02 2.01 -4.40
C ILE A 199 6.86 3.51 -4.17
N VAL A 200 6.30 3.91 -3.02
CA VAL A 200 5.88 5.30 -2.78
C VAL A 200 7.03 6.20 -2.34
N ILE A 201 7.81 5.82 -1.32
CA ILE A 201 8.81 6.71 -0.70
C ILE A 201 9.86 7.19 -1.72
N PRO A 202 10.41 6.33 -2.60
CA PRO A 202 11.40 6.74 -3.58
C PRO A 202 10.86 7.69 -4.66
N THR A 203 9.54 7.83 -4.83
CA THR A 203 8.97 8.79 -5.81
C THR A 203 9.32 10.24 -5.49
N ALA A 204 9.75 10.58 -4.28
CA ALA A 204 10.35 11.88 -3.97
C ALA A 204 11.56 12.20 -4.87
N ILE A 205 12.33 11.18 -5.27
CA ILE A 205 13.47 11.31 -6.17
C ILE A 205 12.99 11.80 -7.55
N LEU A 206 11.79 11.41 -8.01
CA LEU A 206 11.23 11.92 -9.28
C LEU A 206 11.06 13.43 -9.26
N ILE A 207 10.61 14.03 -8.15
CA ILE A 207 10.47 15.48 -8.03
C ILE A 207 11.82 16.17 -8.22
N LEU A 208 12.86 15.64 -7.57
CA LEU A 208 14.21 16.19 -7.67
C LEU A 208 14.79 16.03 -9.08
N LEU A 209 14.58 14.86 -9.70
CA LEU A 209 14.97 14.58 -11.07
C LEU A 209 14.25 15.52 -12.07
N GLN A 210 12.95 15.72 -11.89
CA GLN A 210 12.12 16.59 -12.71
C GLN A 210 12.57 18.05 -12.63
N TYR A 211 12.86 18.52 -11.41
CA TYR A 211 13.43 19.85 -11.19
C TYR A 211 14.77 20.03 -11.92
N CYS A 212 15.66 19.03 -11.81
CA CYS A 212 16.94 19.05 -12.53
C CYS A 212 16.71 19.12 -14.04
N VAL A 213 15.81 18.30 -14.60
CA VAL A 213 15.49 18.33 -16.03
C VAL A 213 15.03 19.72 -16.49
N PHE A 214 14.15 20.38 -15.74
CA PHE A 214 13.65 21.72 -16.10
C PHE A 214 14.72 22.80 -16.07
N ILE A 215 15.56 22.84 -15.03
CA ILE A 215 16.68 23.79 -14.97
C ILE A 215 17.62 23.61 -16.17
N ILE A 216 17.82 22.36 -16.59
CA ILE A 216 18.76 22.04 -17.65
C ILE A 216 18.21 22.43 -19.02
N ALA A 217 16.91 22.25 -19.25
CA ALA A 217 16.35 22.32 -20.59
C ALA A 217 15.68 23.65 -20.96
N ILE A 218 14.87 24.25 -20.07
CA ILE A 218 13.90 25.29 -20.46
C ILE A 218 13.99 26.57 -19.62
N GLU A 219 14.90 26.63 -18.63
CA GLU A 219 14.89 27.69 -17.61
C GLU A 219 13.56 27.68 -16.81
N MET A 220 13.55 28.27 -15.61
CA MET A 220 12.40 28.13 -14.70
C MET A 220 11.27 29.09 -15.11
N SER A 221 10.27 28.57 -15.83
CA SER A 221 9.03 29.30 -16.16
C SER A 221 7.95 29.10 -15.10
N SER A 222 6.91 29.96 -15.10
CA SER A 222 5.75 29.79 -14.22
C SER A 222 5.05 28.44 -14.42
N PHE A 223 5.09 27.90 -15.64
CA PHE A 223 4.51 26.60 -15.97
C PHE A 223 5.31 25.44 -15.39
N THR A 224 6.65 25.47 -15.43
CA THR A 224 7.47 24.42 -14.81
C THR A 224 7.33 24.43 -13.29
N ILE A 225 7.21 25.61 -12.68
CA ILE A 225 6.91 25.75 -11.24
C ILE A 225 5.55 25.12 -10.91
N ALA A 226 4.51 25.37 -11.71
CA ALA A 226 3.19 24.77 -11.52
C ALA A 226 3.22 23.23 -11.60
N ILE A 227 3.99 22.67 -12.54
CA ILE A 227 4.17 21.21 -12.66
C ILE A 227 4.83 20.63 -11.41
N LEU A 228 5.89 21.27 -10.90
CA LEU A 228 6.57 20.81 -9.69
C LEU A 228 5.68 20.87 -8.44
N ILE A 229 4.85 21.92 -8.32
CA ILE A 229 3.85 22.02 -7.23
C ILE A 229 2.84 20.87 -7.33
N LEU A 230 2.33 20.60 -8.54
CA LEU A 230 1.39 19.50 -8.77
C LEU A 230 2.02 18.14 -8.39
N GLN A 231 3.27 17.92 -8.77
CA GLN A 231 4.01 16.70 -8.43
C GLN A 231 4.24 16.57 -6.92
N GLY A 232 4.59 17.67 -6.25
CA GLY A 232 4.73 17.72 -4.78
C GLY A 232 3.42 17.42 -4.06
N LEU A 233 2.29 17.95 -4.54
CA LEU A 233 0.96 17.63 -4.00
C LEU A 233 0.63 16.14 -4.20
N GLY A 234 0.92 15.60 -5.38
CA GLY A 234 0.76 14.17 -5.66
C GLY A 234 1.54 13.30 -4.68
N TYR A 235 2.82 13.64 -4.44
CA TYR A 235 3.66 12.93 -3.48
C TYR A 235 3.13 13.00 -2.05
N VAL A 236 2.72 14.18 -1.57
CA VAL A 236 2.14 14.33 -0.22
C VAL A 236 0.89 13.45 -0.07
N LEU A 237 -0.01 13.44 -1.07
CA LEU A 237 -1.19 12.57 -1.07
C LEU A 237 -0.82 11.09 -1.02
N SER A 238 0.19 10.67 -1.78
CA SER A 238 0.68 9.29 -1.76
C SER A 238 1.29 8.89 -0.43
N VAL A 239 2.08 9.75 0.21
CA VAL A 239 2.69 9.48 1.52
C VAL A 239 1.64 9.42 2.62
N VAL A 240 0.68 10.35 2.62
CA VAL A 240 -0.45 10.30 3.57
C VAL A 240 -1.28 9.03 3.34
N GLY A 241 -1.58 8.70 2.08
CA GLY A 241 -2.26 7.46 1.72
C GLY A 241 -1.50 6.22 2.19
N LEU A 242 -0.17 6.18 2.04
CA LEU A 242 0.69 5.09 2.52
C LEU A 242 0.57 4.94 4.04
N SER A 243 0.71 6.04 4.78
CA SER A 243 0.61 6.04 6.24
C SER A 243 -0.73 5.48 6.72
N LEU A 244 -1.84 5.92 6.09
CA LEU A 244 -3.17 5.45 6.44
C LEU A 244 -3.38 3.96 6.08
N CYS A 245 -2.83 3.50 4.94
CA CYS A 245 -2.91 2.10 4.55
C CYS A 245 -2.10 1.18 5.45
N VAL A 246 -0.94 1.61 5.96
CA VAL A 246 -0.09 0.80 6.86
C VAL A 246 -0.59 0.83 8.31
N SER A 247 -1.27 1.91 8.72
CA SER A 247 -1.78 2.05 10.10
C SER A 247 -2.98 1.15 10.39
N GLU A 248 -3.82 0.89 9.39
CA GLU A 248 -5.02 0.08 9.52
C GLU A 248 -4.96 -1.17 8.63
N CYS A 249 -5.40 -2.31 9.15
CA CYS A 249 -5.33 -3.57 8.42
C CYS A 249 -6.30 -3.61 7.21
N ALA A 250 -7.38 -2.81 7.25
CA ALA A 250 -8.27 -2.58 6.12
C ALA A 250 -7.96 -1.20 5.51
N PRO A 251 -7.51 -1.11 4.24
CA PRO A 251 -7.09 0.15 3.65
C PRO A 251 -8.31 0.90 3.11
N VAL A 252 -9.06 1.54 4.01
CA VAL A 252 -10.18 2.43 3.66
C VAL A 252 -9.72 3.59 2.77
N HIS A 253 -8.43 3.92 2.85
CA HIS A 253 -7.81 5.06 2.16
C HIS A 253 -6.88 4.67 0.99
N GLY A 254 -6.98 3.44 0.47
CA GLY A 254 -6.24 3.00 -0.72
C GLY A 254 -6.36 3.92 -1.94
N PRO A 255 -7.58 4.41 -2.28
CA PRO A 255 -7.77 5.36 -3.38
C PRO A 255 -7.01 6.69 -3.22
N LEU A 256 -6.73 7.13 -1.99
CA LEU A 256 -5.96 8.35 -1.73
C LEU A 256 -4.50 8.18 -2.17
N LEU A 257 -3.89 7.03 -1.85
CA LEU A 257 -2.53 6.69 -2.27
C LEU A 257 -2.43 6.64 -3.81
N ILE A 258 -3.40 5.96 -4.43
CA ILE A 258 -3.47 5.77 -5.89
C ILE A 258 -3.66 7.10 -6.61
N SER A 259 -4.52 7.98 -6.09
CA SER A 259 -4.72 9.31 -6.70
C SER A 259 -3.45 10.16 -6.64
N GLY A 260 -2.71 10.14 -5.52
CA GLY A 260 -1.41 10.81 -5.44
C GLY A 260 -0.37 10.29 -6.45
N LEU A 261 -0.33 8.96 -6.66
CA LEU A 261 0.57 8.33 -7.64
C LEU A 261 0.16 8.72 -9.06
N GLY A 262 -1.15 8.76 -9.34
CA GLY A 262 -1.70 9.22 -10.62
C GLY A 262 -1.37 10.69 -10.90
N ILE A 263 -1.48 11.58 -9.92
CA ILE A 263 -1.10 12.99 -10.04
C ILE A 263 0.40 13.14 -10.33
N THR A 264 1.23 12.34 -9.67
CA THR A 264 2.68 12.32 -9.91
C THR A 264 2.99 11.91 -11.35
N ALA A 265 2.35 10.85 -11.86
CA ALA A 265 2.51 10.41 -13.25
C ALA A 265 1.98 11.46 -14.26
N LEU A 266 0.89 12.16 -13.93
CA LEU A 266 0.37 13.24 -14.75
C LEU A 266 1.33 14.42 -14.84
N ALA A 267 1.99 14.79 -13.72
CA ALA A 267 2.98 15.85 -13.70
C ALA A 267 4.19 15.51 -14.59
N GLU A 268 4.67 14.27 -14.55
CA GLU A 268 5.72 13.77 -15.45
C GLU A 268 5.30 13.81 -16.93
N LEU A 269 4.04 13.48 -17.22
CA LEU A 269 3.50 13.54 -18.58
C LEU A 269 3.47 14.99 -19.09
N LEU A 270 2.99 15.92 -18.26
CA LEU A 270 2.97 17.35 -18.60
C LEU A 270 4.39 17.89 -18.79
N GLY A 271 5.35 17.46 -17.97
CA GLY A 271 6.77 17.78 -18.12
C GLY A 271 7.34 17.33 -19.46
N LEU A 272 7.06 16.09 -19.86
CA LEU A 272 7.47 15.54 -21.15
C LEU A 272 6.85 16.28 -22.34
N VAL A 273 5.54 16.55 -22.29
CA VAL A 273 4.84 17.29 -23.35
C VAL A 273 5.41 18.70 -23.48
N TYR A 274 5.62 19.40 -22.37
CA TYR A 274 6.19 20.74 -22.36
C TYR A 274 7.60 20.76 -22.95
N LEU A 275 8.44 19.80 -22.54
CA LEU A 275 9.79 19.64 -23.06
C LEU A 275 9.79 19.43 -24.58
N LYS A 276 8.89 18.59 -25.08
CA LYS A 276 8.75 18.30 -26.51
C LYS A 276 8.27 19.52 -27.31
N CYS A 277 7.30 20.28 -26.79
CA CYS A 277 6.76 21.46 -27.46
C CYS A 277 7.80 22.59 -27.54
N PHE A 278 8.46 22.91 -26.43
CA PHE A 278 9.49 23.96 -26.39
C PHE A 278 10.69 23.61 -27.27
N ALA A 279 11.11 22.34 -27.25
CA ALA A 279 12.15 21.83 -28.13
C ALA A 279 11.84 21.97 -29.64
N SER A 280 10.57 21.96 -30.01
CA SER A 280 10.15 22.14 -31.41
C SER A 280 10.28 23.59 -31.86
N ASP A 281 10.10 24.54 -30.95
CA ASP A 281 10.14 25.98 -31.23
C ASP A 281 11.57 26.47 -31.51
N HIS A 282 12.58 25.90 -30.82
CA HIS A 282 13.98 26.20 -31.13
C HIS A 282 14.47 25.72 -32.50
N ARG A 283 13.77 24.77 -33.16
CA ARG A 283 14.12 24.31 -34.52
C ARG A 283 13.67 25.27 -35.63
N THR A 284 12.82 26.25 -35.34
CA THR A 284 12.30 27.18 -36.36
C THR A 284 13.11 28.49 -36.45
N ILE A 285 14.03 28.75 -35.52
CA ILE A 285 14.94 29.90 -35.57
C ILE A 285 16.17 29.51 -36.40
N GLN A 286 16.24 30.06 -37.62
CA GLN A 286 17.28 29.82 -38.63
C GLN A 286 18.72 29.92 -38.11
N PRO A 287 19.69 29.16 -38.69
CA PRO A 287 21.10 29.45 -38.50
C PRO A 287 21.43 30.85 -39.07
N PRO A 288 22.40 31.58 -38.48
CA PRO A 288 22.74 32.91 -38.95
C PRO A 288 23.20 32.85 -40.41
N ARG A 289 22.64 33.74 -41.25
CA ARG A 289 23.12 33.97 -42.62
C ARG A 289 24.64 34.13 -42.57
N LYS A 290 25.36 33.33 -43.36
CA LYS A 290 26.78 33.54 -43.66
C LYS A 290 26.98 35.03 -43.98
N ALA A 291 27.85 35.68 -43.21
CA ALA A 291 28.36 36.99 -43.57
C ALA A 291 28.97 36.90 -44.97
N VAL A 292 28.61 37.86 -45.80
CA VAL A 292 29.14 38.11 -47.13
C VAL A 292 30.66 38.26 -47.02
N GLU A 293 31.42 37.32 -47.57
CA GLU A 293 32.83 37.56 -47.90
C GLU A 293 32.84 38.42 -49.18
N GLU A 294 32.98 39.72 -48.99
CA GLU A 294 33.33 40.66 -50.04
C GLU A 294 34.82 40.46 -50.36
N PRO A 295 35.20 40.06 -51.60
CA PRO A 295 36.59 39.80 -51.91
C PRO A 295 37.37 41.11 -52.03
N LEU A 296 38.09 41.44 -50.95
CA LEU A 296 39.10 42.49 -50.87
C LEU A 296 40.35 42.11 -51.67
N ASN A 297 40.24 41.95 -53.01
CA ASN A 297 41.38 41.75 -53.92
C ASN A 297 40.99 42.12 -55.36
N ALA A 298 40.75 43.41 -55.62
CA ALA A 298 40.68 43.96 -56.97
C ALA A 298 41.12 45.43 -56.98
N PHE A 299 42.27 45.74 -56.38
CA PHE A 299 42.90 47.05 -56.53
C PHE A 299 44.42 46.95 -56.38
N LYS A 300 45.05 46.12 -57.23
CA LYS A 300 46.50 46.15 -57.40
C LYS A 300 46.92 45.59 -58.76
N GLU A 301 46.54 46.28 -59.83
CA GLU A 301 47.35 46.31 -61.05
C GLU A 301 47.01 47.54 -61.90
N SER A 302 48.06 48.21 -62.38
CA SER A 302 48.07 49.35 -63.30
C SER A 302 47.82 50.75 -62.73
N LYS A 303 48.81 51.26 -61.97
CA LYS A 303 49.35 52.61 -62.21
C LYS A 303 50.68 52.85 -61.48
N GLY A 304 51.74 53.11 -62.25
CA GLY A 304 52.88 53.90 -61.80
C GLY A 304 54.16 53.14 -61.45
N MET A 305 54.96 52.82 -62.47
CA MET A 305 56.42 52.98 -62.37
C MET A 305 56.87 53.81 -63.57
N MET A 306 56.89 55.12 -63.36
CA MET A 306 57.74 56.07 -64.07
C MET A 306 58.79 56.45 -63.04
N ASN A 307 60.07 56.30 -63.39
CA ASN A 307 61.18 57.03 -62.80
C ASN A 307 62.24 57.23 -63.90
N ASP A 308 62.84 58.40 -63.84
CA ASP A 308 63.61 59.11 -64.86
C ASP A 308 65.02 58.53 -65.10
N GLU A 309 65.41 58.49 -66.37
CA GLU A 309 66.64 59.10 -66.95
C GLU A 309 66.55 59.13 -68.49
#